data_AF-M7TNU1-F1
#
_entry.id   AF-M7TNU1-F1
#
_cell.length_a   1.000
_cell.length_b   1.000
_cell.length_c   1.000
_cell.angle_alpha   90.00
_cell.angle_beta   90.00
_cell.angle_gamma   90.00
#
_symmetry.space_group_name_H-M   'P 1'
#
loop_
_entity.id
_entity.type
_entity.pdbx_description
1 polymer ?
#
loop_
_entity_poly.entity_id
_entity_poly.type
_entity_poly.pdbx_seq_one_letter_code
_entity_poly.pdbx_strand_id
1 'polypeptide(L)'
;MGLHRDPNIVTPEASAFEKQQRRKLWQAVLLQDTFLTVLLSLPPSATHTDVNVDDFSDDTSGMPDFDPTDTAYIRGSWALANLVQETICSPRSLDLPICTTQRQKSKLVADFRAVYRSFPDVFRSWDADTMARLAARDRRVARQALFLASNYHHNLMLVHASESADVPVNVRATLDAAHEAICAFFLLYAHFEDEARVWWVFNHRAFLEALCMGSVLREASAAATTAADSDQVARDPLFARAKSDINRMIQIMRMMGEGEQGSEVARTRVTVLSELLCSPAL
;
A
#
# COMPACT_ATOMS: atom_id res chain seq x y z
N MET A 1 -7.17 -14.90 24.87
CA MET A 1 -5.79 -14.36 24.99
C MET A 1 -5.75 -12.87 25.34
N GLY A 2 -6.72 -12.02 24.99
CA GLY A 2 -6.70 -10.60 25.39
C GLY A 2 -5.55 -9.80 24.75
N LEU A 3 -5.21 -10.09 23.49
CA LEU A 3 -4.08 -9.47 22.80
C LEU A 3 -4.32 -7.99 22.44
N HIS A 4 -5.59 -7.62 22.24
CA HIS A 4 -6.01 -6.24 22.02
C HIS A 4 -5.99 -5.40 23.30
N ARG A 5 -5.60 -5.99 24.43
CA ARG A 5 -5.54 -5.33 25.73
C ARG A 5 -4.11 -5.04 26.17
N ASP A 6 -3.87 -3.91 26.82
CA ASP A 6 -2.55 -3.54 27.36
C ASP A 6 -2.04 -4.69 28.25
N PRO A 7 -0.92 -5.34 27.87
CA PRO A 7 -0.40 -6.48 28.61
C PRO A 7 0.11 -6.10 30.01
N ASN A 8 0.31 -4.81 30.31
CA ASN A 8 0.55 -4.36 31.69
C ASN A 8 -0.69 -4.52 32.59
N ILE A 9 -1.90 -4.47 32.01
CA ILE A 9 -3.16 -4.59 32.73
C ILE A 9 -3.63 -6.05 32.78
N VAL A 10 -3.62 -6.75 31.65
CA VAL A 10 -4.19 -8.11 31.56
C VAL A 10 -3.24 -9.23 31.97
N THR A 11 -1.94 -8.96 31.99
CA THR A 11 -0.88 -9.90 32.36
C THR A 11 0.22 -9.19 33.16
N PRO A 12 -0.10 -8.61 34.34
CA PRO A 12 0.85 -7.77 35.08
C PRO A 12 2.12 -8.52 35.48
N GLU A 13 1.99 -9.79 35.84
CA GLU A 13 3.08 -10.67 36.28
C GLU A 13 3.94 -11.23 35.12
N ALA A 14 3.54 -11.00 33.86
CA ALA A 14 4.30 -11.47 32.71
C ALA A 14 5.63 -10.72 32.58
N SER A 15 6.65 -11.42 32.05
CA SER A 15 7.94 -10.81 31.74
C SER A 15 7.82 -9.68 30.71
N ALA A 16 8.75 -8.72 30.73
CA ALA A 16 8.78 -7.63 29.75
C ALA A 16 8.85 -8.17 28.30
N PHE A 17 9.66 -9.21 28.08
CA PHE A 17 9.73 -9.93 26.80
C PHE A 17 8.35 -10.47 26.37
N GLU A 18 7.64 -11.19 27.24
CA GLU A 18 6.31 -11.72 26.92
C GLU A 18 5.32 -10.62 26.58
N LYS A 19 5.33 -9.52 27.34
CA LYS A 19 4.49 -8.34 27.07
C LYS A 19 4.80 -7.77 25.68
N GLN A 20 6.07 -7.68 25.28
CA GLN A 20 6.44 -7.23 23.94
C GLN A 20 6.02 -8.23 22.83
N GLN A 21 6.13 -9.54 23.04
CA GLN A 21 5.64 -10.53 22.08
C GLN A 21 4.13 -10.43 21.87
N ARG A 22 3.37 -10.16 22.93
CA ARG A 22 1.92 -9.93 22.84
C ARG A 22 1.59 -8.69 22.01
N ARG A 23 2.34 -7.58 22.19
CA ARG A 23 2.21 -6.37 21.35
C ARG A 23 2.54 -6.65 19.88
N LYS A 24 3.63 -7.37 19.60
CA LYS A 24 3.99 -7.79 18.22
C LYS A 24 2.88 -8.60 17.56
N LEU A 25 2.34 -9.57 18.30
CA LEU A 25 1.27 -10.42 17.79
C LEU A 25 -0.01 -9.63 17.53
N TRP A 26 -0.38 -8.71 18.44
CA TRP A 26 -1.52 -7.82 18.22
C TRP A 26 -1.33 -6.91 17.00
N GLN A 27 -0.15 -6.30 16.86
CA GLN A 27 0.18 -5.47 15.71
C GLN A 27 0.07 -6.25 14.39
N ALA A 28 0.53 -7.51 14.36
CA ALA A 28 0.39 -8.37 13.19
C ALA A 28 -1.09 -8.65 12.85
N VAL A 29 -1.94 -8.88 13.87
CA VAL A 29 -3.39 -9.05 13.69
C VAL A 29 -4.02 -7.78 13.13
N LEU A 30 -3.75 -6.62 13.73
CA LEU A 30 -4.26 -5.33 13.28
C LEU A 30 -3.86 -5.03 11.83
N LEU A 31 -2.59 -5.27 11.47
CA LEU A 31 -2.10 -5.02 10.12
C LEU A 31 -2.80 -5.90 9.08
N GLN A 32 -3.02 -7.18 9.40
CA GLN A 32 -3.73 -8.12 8.52
C GLN A 32 -5.21 -7.75 8.38
N ASP A 33 -5.89 -7.43 9.50
CA ASP A 33 -7.28 -6.96 9.50
C ASP A 33 -7.42 -5.70 8.64
N THR A 34 -6.60 -4.68 8.89
CA THR A 34 -6.62 -3.41 8.14
C THR A 34 -6.43 -3.67 6.65
N PHE A 35 -5.47 -4.50 6.27
CA PHE A 35 -5.23 -4.85 4.88
C PHE A 35 -6.44 -5.54 4.23
N LEU A 36 -6.96 -6.60 4.85
CA LEU A 36 -8.10 -7.35 4.30
C LEU A 36 -9.33 -6.47 4.18
N THR A 37 -9.54 -5.57 5.14
CA THR A 37 -10.62 -4.61 5.12
C THR A 37 -10.48 -3.60 3.98
N VAL A 38 -9.29 -2.99 3.77
CA VAL A 38 -9.07 -2.09 2.63
C VAL A 38 -9.40 -2.78 1.30
N LEU A 39 -9.02 -4.06 1.22
CA LEU A 39 -9.19 -4.84 0.02
C LEU A 39 -10.66 -5.22 -0.24
N LEU A 40 -11.34 -5.76 0.77
CA LEU A 40 -12.68 -6.32 0.64
C LEU A 40 -13.79 -5.30 0.93
N SER A 41 -13.43 -4.07 1.34
CA SER A 41 -14.36 -3.04 1.82
C SER A 41 -15.27 -3.53 2.96
N LEU A 42 -14.74 -4.39 3.84
CA LEU A 42 -15.47 -4.95 4.99
C LEU A 42 -15.36 -4.04 6.22
N PRO A 43 -16.21 -4.17 7.25
CA PRO A 43 -15.94 -3.49 8.52
C PRO A 43 -14.63 -3.98 9.15
N PRO A 44 -13.77 -3.09 9.68
CA PRO A 44 -12.58 -3.51 10.41
C PRO A 44 -12.96 -4.20 11.72
N SER A 45 -12.28 -5.30 12.06
CA SER A 45 -12.59 -6.10 13.25
C SER A 45 -11.65 -5.83 14.43
N ALA A 46 -10.45 -5.29 14.16
CA ALA A 46 -9.42 -5.01 15.16
C ALA A 46 -9.47 -3.56 15.66
N THR A 47 -10.65 -3.02 15.96
CA THR A 47 -10.85 -1.58 16.28
C THR A 47 -10.80 -1.25 17.78
N HIS A 48 -11.12 -2.20 18.64
CA HIS A 48 -11.18 -1.99 20.09
C HIS A 48 -9.87 -2.42 20.76
N THR A 49 -8.96 -1.47 20.96
CA THR A 49 -7.68 -1.72 21.63
C THR A 49 -7.28 -0.58 22.57
N ASP A 50 -6.66 -0.93 23.68
CA ASP A 50 -5.94 0.00 24.56
C ASP A 50 -4.40 -0.24 24.52
N VAL A 51 -3.92 -0.93 23.48
CA VAL A 51 -2.48 -1.11 23.23
C VAL A 51 -1.99 0.04 22.35
N ASN A 52 -0.99 0.80 22.84
CA ASN A 52 -0.42 1.93 22.09
C ASN A 52 0.89 1.53 21.37
N VAL A 53 1.10 2.13 20.19
CA VAL A 53 2.38 2.09 19.44
C VAL A 53 3.55 2.54 20.31
N ASP A 54 3.34 3.55 21.15
CA ASP A 54 4.38 4.14 21.99
C ASP A 54 4.87 3.19 23.11
N ASP A 55 4.04 2.22 23.52
CA ASP A 55 4.39 1.21 24.52
C ASP A 55 5.26 0.07 23.94
N PHE A 56 5.43 0.07 22.63
CA PHE A 56 6.29 -0.88 21.94
C PHE A 56 7.75 -0.48 22.17
N SER A 57 8.51 -1.27 22.93
CA SER A 57 9.88 -0.95 23.31
C SER A 57 10.89 -1.96 22.78
N ASP A 58 12.11 -1.46 22.56
CA ASP A 58 13.28 -2.26 22.22
C ASP A 58 13.80 -2.93 23.49
N ASP A 59 13.17 -4.01 23.93
CA ASP A 59 13.73 -4.79 25.03
C ASP A 59 14.94 -5.57 24.49
N THR A 60 16.10 -4.93 24.52
CA THR A 60 17.38 -5.43 23.97
C THR A 60 18.01 -6.53 24.82
N SER A 61 17.46 -6.79 26.01
CA SER A 61 18.02 -7.77 26.94
C SER A 61 17.70 -9.21 26.48
N GLY A 62 18.61 -9.79 25.70
CA GLY A 62 18.68 -11.24 25.47
C GLY A 62 18.51 -11.72 24.02
N MET A 63 18.39 -10.82 23.04
CA MET A 63 18.28 -11.20 21.62
C MET A 63 19.54 -10.80 20.85
N PRO A 64 20.44 -11.75 20.51
CA PRO A 64 21.67 -11.45 19.78
C PRO A 64 21.47 -10.98 18.32
N ASP A 65 20.25 -11.07 17.78
CA ASP A 65 19.86 -10.69 16.40
C ASP A 65 18.92 -9.47 16.34
N PHE A 66 18.97 -8.56 17.31
CA PHE A 66 18.11 -7.37 17.31
C PHE A 66 18.58 -6.32 16.29
N ASP A 67 17.76 -6.08 15.26
CA ASP A 67 17.95 -4.96 14.33
C ASP A 67 17.00 -3.81 14.70
N PRO A 68 17.49 -2.60 15.05
CA PRO A 68 16.65 -1.45 15.38
C PRO A 68 15.70 -1.03 14.23
N THR A 69 16.00 -1.42 12.98
CA THR A 69 15.11 -1.19 11.85
C THR A 69 13.82 -2.00 11.93
N ASP A 70 13.82 -3.18 12.57
CA ASP A 70 12.63 -4.01 12.75
C ASP A 70 11.59 -3.30 13.63
N THR A 71 12.02 -2.70 14.72
CA THR A 71 11.11 -1.96 15.61
C THR A 71 10.54 -0.76 14.88
N ALA A 72 11.39 -0.01 14.17
CA ALA A 72 10.91 1.13 13.41
C ALA A 72 9.93 0.72 12.31
N TYR A 73 10.15 -0.42 11.65
CA TYR A 73 9.22 -1.02 10.69
C TYR A 73 7.87 -1.36 11.34
N ILE A 74 7.88 -2.01 12.51
CA ILE A 74 6.68 -2.40 13.24
C ILE A 74 5.89 -1.15 13.67
N ARG A 75 6.55 -0.15 14.28
CA ARG A 75 5.92 1.11 14.70
C ARG A 75 5.33 1.86 13.50
N GLY A 76 6.08 1.96 12.41
CA GLY A 76 5.61 2.62 11.18
C GLY A 76 4.40 1.91 10.56
N SER A 77 4.45 0.58 10.49
CA SER A 77 3.34 -0.24 9.98
C SER A 77 2.09 -0.09 10.84
N TRP A 78 2.26 -0.02 12.16
CA TRP A 78 1.16 0.14 13.10
C TRP A 78 0.53 1.54 13.02
N ALA A 79 1.36 2.59 13.05
CA ALA A 79 0.87 3.97 12.92
C ALA A 79 0.07 4.16 11.62
N LEU A 80 0.57 3.60 10.51
CA LEU A 80 -0.14 3.62 9.23
C LEU A 80 -1.45 2.80 9.30
N ALA A 81 -1.43 1.60 9.88
CA ALA A 81 -2.61 0.75 9.99
C ALA A 81 -3.73 1.42 10.80
N ASN A 82 -3.42 2.04 11.93
CA ASN A 82 -4.39 2.79 12.73
C ASN A 82 -5.06 3.90 11.90
N LEU A 83 -4.25 4.74 11.22
CA LEU A 83 -4.77 5.82 10.39
C LEU A 83 -5.68 5.28 9.28
N VAL A 84 -5.27 4.22 8.59
CA VAL A 84 -6.03 3.60 7.50
C VAL A 84 -7.34 2.99 8.00
N GLN A 85 -7.32 2.32 9.16
CA GLN A 85 -8.51 1.70 9.74
C GLN A 85 -9.59 2.75 10.06
N GLU A 86 -9.20 3.88 10.63
CA GLU A 86 -10.12 4.95 10.98
C GLU A 86 -10.61 5.72 9.75
N THR A 87 -9.71 6.04 8.82
CA THR A 87 -9.97 7.04 7.76
C THR A 87 -10.35 6.45 6.41
N ILE A 88 -10.02 5.19 6.14
CA ILE A 88 -10.33 4.52 4.86
C ILE A 88 -11.28 3.35 5.10
N CYS A 89 -10.93 2.44 5.99
CA CYS A 89 -11.68 1.21 6.21
C CYS A 89 -13.09 1.49 6.73
N SER A 90 -13.20 2.30 7.78
CA SER A 90 -14.47 2.62 8.43
C SER A 90 -15.48 3.27 7.46
N PRO A 91 -15.17 4.37 6.75
CA PRO A 91 -16.13 4.97 5.80
C PRO A 91 -16.47 4.03 4.64
N ARG A 92 -15.47 3.34 4.05
CA ARG A 92 -15.72 2.43 2.92
C ARG A 92 -16.61 1.25 3.29
N SER A 93 -16.51 0.74 4.52
CA SER A 93 -17.37 -0.35 4.99
C SER A 93 -18.86 0.00 5.12
N LEU A 94 -19.16 1.31 5.10
CA LEU A 94 -20.50 1.88 5.19
C LEU A 94 -20.96 2.49 3.86
N ASP A 95 -20.22 2.25 2.77
CA ASP A 95 -20.42 2.90 1.47
C ASP A 95 -20.41 4.45 1.56
N LEU A 96 -19.64 5.00 2.50
CA LEU A 96 -19.44 6.44 2.67
C LEU A 96 -18.14 6.88 2.00
N PRO A 97 -18.09 8.12 1.47
CA PRO A 97 -16.86 8.66 0.91
C PRO A 97 -15.79 8.85 2.00
N ILE A 98 -14.52 8.68 1.63
CA ILE A 98 -13.38 8.88 2.55
C ILE A 98 -13.33 10.33 3.06
N CYS A 99 -13.71 11.29 2.22
CA CYS A 99 -13.81 12.70 2.59
C CYS A 99 -15.05 13.33 1.96
N THR A 100 -15.80 14.11 2.75
CA THR A 100 -16.98 14.85 2.27
C THR A 100 -16.67 16.32 1.96
N THR A 101 -15.49 16.82 2.34
CA THR A 101 -15.06 18.20 2.03
C THR A 101 -13.58 18.26 1.63
N GLN A 102 -13.23 19.26 0.81
CA GLN A 102 -11.84 19.48 0.38
C GLN A 102 -10.89 19.76 1.57
N ARG A 103 -11.41 20.40 2.62
CA ARG A 103 -10.66 20.65 3.87
C ARG A 103 -10.33 19.35 4.58
N GLN A 104 -11.27 18.41 4.69
CA GLN A 104 -11.02 17.08 5.26
C GLN A 104 -9.98 16.32 4.44
N LYS A 105 -10.08 16.30 3.10
CA LYS A 105 -9.10 15.66 2.22
C LYS A 105 -7.70 16.24 2.41
N SER A 106 -7.59 17.57 2.50
CA SER A 106 -6.32 18.25 2.74
C SER A 106 -5.70 17.89 4.10
N LYS A 107 -6.52 17.82 5.16
CA LYS A 107 -6.07 17.39 6.49
C LYS A 107 -5.60 15.93 6.46
N LEU A 108 -6.40 15.03 5.88
CA LEU A 108 -6.09 13.62 5.82
C LEU A 108 -4.76 13.36 5.07
N VAL A 109 -4.55 14.03 3.94
CA VAL A 109 -3.28 13.97 3.21
C VAL A 109 -2.11 14.46 4.08
N ALA A 110 -2.32 15.49 4.90
CA ALA A 110 -1.29 15.97 5.84
C ALA A 110 -0.99 14.95 6.95
N ASP A 111 -2.01 14.25 7.46
CA ASP A 111 -1.87 13.20 8.47
C ASP A 111 -1.07 12.01 7.89
N PHE A 112 -1.39 11.55 6.67
CA PHE A 112 -0.61 10.53 5.96
C PHE A 112 0.86 10.96 5.79
N ARG A 113 1.11 12.19 5.36
CA ARG A 113 2.48 12.74 5.25
C ARG A 113 3.18 12.84 6.60
N ALA A 114 2.47 13.05 7.70
CA ALA A 114 3.06 13.04 9.03
C ALA A 114 3.53 11.64 9.42
N VAL A 115 2.72 10.61 9.17
CA VAL A 115 3.09 9.20 9.37
C VAL A 115 4.32 8.85 8.53
N TYR A 116 4.33 9.17 7.24
CA TYR A 116 5.47 8.88 6.37
C TYR A 116 6.77 9.59 6.83
N ARG A 117 6.65 10.83 7.32
CA ARG A 117 7.78 11.57 7.92
C ARG A 117 8.27 11.03 9.26
N SER A 118 7.51 10.16 9.92
CA SER A 118 8.01 9.44 11.11
C SER A 118 8.84 8.20 10.76
N PHE A 119 8.77 7.69 9.53
CA PHE A 119 9.57 6.53 9.13
C PHE A 119 11.05 6.90 9.02
N PRO A 120 11.99 6.06 9.47
CA PRO A 120 13.40 6.26 9.20
C PRO A 120 13.71 6.40 7.70
N ASP A 121 14.76 7.12 7.35
CA ASP A 121 15.16 7.39 5.95
C ASP A 121 15.30 6.11 5.12
N VAL A 122 15.79 5.02 5.73
CA VAL A 122 15.93 3.73 5.04
C VAL A 122 14.62 3.18 4.45
N PHE A 123 13.46 3.60 4.98
CA PHE A 123 12.13 3.18 4.48
C PHE A 123 11.47 4.18 3.53
N ARG A 124 12.01 5.40 3.38
CA ARG A 124 11.40 6.49 2.60
C ARG A 124 12.31 7.14 1.56
N SER A 125 13.59 6.81 1.56
CA SER A 125 14.60 7.44 0.70
C SER A 125 15.33 6.37 -0.09
N TRP A 126 14.68 5.91 -1.16
CA TRP A 126 15.25 4.97 -2.11
C TRP A 126 14.80 5.27 -3.54
N ASP A 127 15.62 4.82 -4.47
CA ASP A 127 15.45 4.73 -5.91
C ASP A 127 15.86 3.32 -6.34
N ALA A 128 15.81 3.02 -7.65
CA ALA A 128 16.17 1.69 -8.15
C ALA A 128 17.60 1.27 -7.76
N ASP A 129 18.57 2.19 -7.81
CA ASP A 129 19.98 1.89 -7.58
C ASP A 129 20.30 1.69 -6.09
N THR A 130 19.76 2.55 -5.22
CA THR A 130 19.87 2.44 -3.76
C THR A 130 19.13 1.21 -3.25
N MET A 131 17.97 0.87 -3.82
CA MET A 131 17.23 -0.35 -3.48
C MET A 131 18.00 -1.60 -3.91
N ALA A 132 18.61 -1.62 -5.11
CA ALA A 132 19.44 -2.74 -5.55
C ALA A 132 20.63 -2.97 -4.61
N ARG A 133 21.31 -1.90 -4.19
CA ARG A 133 22.40 -1.97 -3.20
C ARG A 133 21.90 -2.46 -1.84
N LEU A 134 20.73 -1.98 -1.39
CA LEU A 134 20.13 -2.41 -0.13
C LEU A 134 19.75 -3.90 -0.19
N ALA A 135 19.10 -4.36 -1.25
CA ALA A 135 18.71 -5.76 -1.43
C ALA A 135 19.93 -6.71 -1.47
N ALA A 136 21.07 -6.25 -1.99
CA ALA A 136 22.32 -7.02 -1.98
C ALA A 136 22.96 -7.11 -0.59
N ARG A 137 22.86 -6.05 0.22
CA ARG A 137 23.48 -5.97 1.55
C ARG A 137 22.59 -6.54 2.66
N ASP A 138 21.32 -6.16 2.64
CA ASP A 138 20.32 -6.43 3.65
C ASP A 138 18.95 -6.67 3.01
N ARG A 139 18.72 -7.93 2.67
CA ARG A 139 17.48 -8.40 2.06
C ARG A 139 16.27 -8.15 2.96
N ARG A 140 16.42 -8.11 4.28
CA ARG A 140 15.29 -7.95 5.21
C ARG A 140 14.80 -6.51 5.20
N VAL A 141 15.70 -5.56 5.37
CA VAL A 141 15.37 -4.14 5.36
C VAL A 141 14.83 -3.70 3.99
N ALA A 142 15.36 -4.26 2.89
CA ALA A 142 14.82 -4.02 1.55
C ALA A 142 13.33 -4.42 1.44
N ARG A 143 12.96 -5.61 1.92
CA ARG A 143 11.56 -6.08 1.89
C ARG A 143 10.64 -5.21 2.76
N GLN A 144 11.12 -4.81 3.94
CA GLN A 144 10.40 -3.91 4.83
C GLN A 144 10.16 -2.54 4.21
N ALA A 145 11.19 -1.96 3.56
CA ALA A 145 11.10 -0.69 2.85
C ALA A 145 10.08 -0.75 1.72
N LEU A 146 10.16 -1.78 0.87
CA LEU A 146 9.22 -1.97 -0.25
C LEU A 146 7.79 -2.17 0.26
N PHE A 147 7.59 -2.97 1.30
CA PHE A 147 6.26 -3.19 1.88
C PHE A 147 5.66 -1.91 2.46
N LEU A 148 6.41 -1.16 3.26
CA LEU A 148 5.93 0.11 3.83
C LEU A 148 5.60 1.13 2.75
N ALA A 149 6.47 1.28 1.76
CA ALA A 149 6.26 2.23 0.68
C ALA A 149 5.03 1.88 -0.16
N SER A 150 4.91 0.62 -0.60
CA SER A 150 3.71 0.15 -1.31
C SER A 150 2.45 0.37 -0.47
N ASN A 151 2.50 0.07 0.82
CA ASN A 151 1.34 0.21 1.68
C ASN A 151 0.92 1.68 1.85
N TYR A 152 1.88 2.55 2.13
CA TYR A 152 1.65 3.99 2.28
C TYR A 152 1.10 4.62 0.98
N HIS A 153 1.78 4.42 -0.14
CA HIS A 153 1.42 5.07 -1.40
C HIS A 153 0.10 4.54 -1.96
N HIS A 154 -0.21 3.26 -1.78
CA HIS A 154 -1.52 2.71 -2.14
C HIS A 154 -2.66 3.37 -1.36
N ASN A 155 -2.52 3.51 -0.04
CA ASN A 155 -3.56 4.16 0.76
C ASN A 155 -3.70 5.65 0.42
N LEU A 156 -2.58 6.34 0.13
CA LEU A 156 -2.60 7.72 -0.34
C LEU A 156 -3.27 7.86 -1.72
N MET A 157 -3.05 6.89 -2.63
CA MET A 157 -3.76 6.78 -3.90
C MET A 157 -5.28 6.68 -3.67
N LEU A 158 -5.74 5.82 -2.75
CA LEU A 158 -7.17 5.70 -2.43
C LEU A 158 -7.77 7.03 -1.93
N VAL A 159 -7.05 7.77 -1.07
CA VAL A 159 -7.50 9.10 -0.60
C VAL A 159 -7.62 10.09 -1.76
N HIS A 160 -6.65 10.11 -2.68
CA HIS A 160 -6.69 11.00 -3.85
C HIS A 160 -7.76 10.61 -4.86
N ALA A 161 -7.96 9.30 -5.07
CA ALA A 161 -8.95 8.72 -5.96
C ALA A 161 -10.37 8.80 -5.41
N SER A 162 -10.56 8.93 -4.10
CA SER A 162 -11.89 9.09 -3.52
C SER A 162 -12.53 10.38 -3.99
N GLU A 163 -13.76 10.23 -4.48
CA GLU A 163 -14.65 11.32 -4.82
C GLU A 163 -15.87 11.38 -3.90
N SER A 164 -16.45 12.57 -3.81
CA SER A 164 -17.77 12.84 -3.25
C SER A 164 -18.35 14.08 -3.92
N ALA A 165 -19.60 14.44 -3.63
CA ALA A 165 -20.28 15.58 -4.26
C ALA A 165 -19.47 16.89 -4.23
N ASP A 166 -18.76 17.15 -3.13
CA ASP A 166 -17.97 18.38 -2.93
C ASP A 166 -16.45 18.15 -3.07
N VAL A 167 -16.02 16.94 -3.40
CA VAL A 167 -14.60 16.54 -3.43
C VAL A 167 -14.32 15.72 -4.67
N PRO A 168 -13.81 16.34 -5.75
CA PRO A 168 -13.47 15.59 -6.96
C PRO A 168 -12.22 14.72 -6.77
N VAL A 169 -12.05 13.77 -7.69
CA VAL A 169 -10.80 13.01 -7.86
C VAL A 169 -9.64 13.98 -8.11
N ASN A 170 -8.51 13.76 -7.42
CA ASN A 170 -7.27 14.47 -7.74
C ASN A 170 -6.42 13.60 -8.68
N VAL A 171 -6.71 13.67 -9.97
CA VAL A 171 -6.10 12.82 -11.01
C VAL A 171 -4.58 12.77 -10.92
N ARG A 172 -3.91 13.93 -10.81
CA ARG A 172 -2.45 13.99 -10.73
C ARG A 172 -1.93 13.27 -9.51
N ALA A 173 -2.44 13.60 -8.34
CA ALA A 173 -1.97 13.01 -7.09
C ALA A 173 -2.33 11.52 -6.98
N THR A 174 -3.44 11.08 -7.58
CA THR A 174 -3.80 9.66 -7.70
C THR A 174 -2.77 8.91 -8.52
N LEU A 175 -2.43 9.40 -9.72
CA LEU A 175 -1.46 8.73 -10.61
C LEU A 175 -0.03 8.77 -10.06
N ASP A 176 0.38 9.86 -9.41
CA ASP A 176 1.67 9.94 -8.73
C ASP A 176 1.76 8.93 -7.57
N ALA A 177 0.74 8.86 -6.72
CA ALA A 177 0.72 7.90 -5.61
C ALA A 177 0.63 6.44 -6.12
N ALA A 178 -0.16 6.17 -7.15
CA ALA A 178 -0.23 4.85 -7.77
C ALA A 178 1.12 4.42 -8.35
N HIS A 179 1.85 5.35 -8.98
CA HIS A 179 3.17 5.09 -9.55
C HIS A 179 4.18 4.68 -8.47
N GLU A 180 4.29 5.45 -7.39
CA GLU A 180 5.18 5.11 -6.28
C GLU A 180 4.83 3.75 -5.65
N ALA A 181 3.53 3.45 -5.52
CA ALA A 181 3.06 2.19 -4.96
C ALA A 181 3.42 0.98 -5.85
N ILE A 182 3.18 1.08 -7.16
CA ILE A 182 3.42 -0.02 -8.11
C ILE A 182 4.91 -0.23 -8.39
N CYS A 183 5.70 0.84 -8.38
CA CYS A 183 7.15 0.77 -8.48
C CYS A 183 7.78 -0.04 -7.33
N ALA A 184 7.24 0.04 -6.12
CA ALA A 184 7.68 -0.81 -5.02
C ALA A 184 7.46 -2.31 -5.32
N PHE A 185 6.36 -2.68 -5.99
CA PHE A 185 6.15 -4.06 -6.45
C PHE A 185 7.09 -4.43 -7.60
N PHE A 186 7.36 -3.52 -8.54
CA PHE A 186 8.32 -3.79 -9.62
C PHE A 186 9.73 -4.07 -9.10
N LEU A 187 10.17 -3.32 -8.09
CA LEU A 187 11.46 -3.56 -7.42
C LEU A 187 11.45 -4.84 -6.60
N LEU A 188 10.33 -5.17 -5.95
CA LEU A 188 10.16 -6.46 -5.29
C LEU A 188 10.34 -7.61 -6.29
N TYR A 189 9.65 -7.55 -7.44
CA TYR A 189 9.76 -8.57 -8.49
C TYR A 189 11.19 -8.66 -9.06
N ALA A 190 11.87 -7.52 -9.24
CA ALA A 190 13.23 -7.49 -9.79
C ALA A 190 14.30 -8.09 -8.86
N HIS A 191 14.13 -7.99 -7.53
CA HIS A 191 15.15 -8.42 -6.56
C HIS A 191 14.75 -9.65 -5.72
N PHE A 192 13.45 -9.97 -5.67
CA PHE A 192 12.83 -10.99 -4.84
C PHE A 192 11.72 -11.70 -5.63
N GLU A 193 12.02 -12.17 -6.85
CA GLU A 193 11.03 -12.70 -7.79
C GLU A 193 10.12 -13.78 -7.19
N ASP A 194 10.70 -14.80 -6.54
CA ASP A 194 9.95 -15.89 -5.92
C ASP A 194 8.98 -15.37 -4.86
N GLU A 195 9.43 -14.39 -4.06
CA GLU A 195 8.61 -13.77 -3.02
C GLU A 195 7.49 -12.93 -3.62
N ALA A 196 7.77 -12.16 -4.68
CA ALA A 196 6.77 -11.39 -5.40
C ALA A 196 5.68 -12.27 -6.02
N ARG A 197 6.01 -13.54 -6.36
CA ARG A 197 5.07 -14.53 -6.88
C ARG A 197 4.13 -15.08 -5.81
N VAL A 198 4.64 -15.35 -4.60
CA VAL A 198 3.85 -15.97 -3.52
C VAL A 198 3.21 -14.96 -2.58
N TRP A 199 3.75 -13.74 -2.49
CA TRP A 199 3.22 -12.68 -1.64
C TRP A 199 2.00 -12.03 -2.29
N TRP A 200 0.90 -12.79 -2.29
CA TRP A 200 -0.34 -12.45 -2.99
C TRP A 200 -0.84 -11.04 -2.68
N VAL A 201 -0.74 -10.61 -1.42
CA VAL A 201 -1.18 -9.28 -0.97
C VAL A 201 -0.48 -8.16 -1.73
N PHE A 202 0.84 -8.22 -1.85
CA PHE A 202 1.64 -7.21 -2.52
C PHE A 202 1.34 -7.21 -4.03
N ASN A 203 1.33 -8.40 -4.61
CA ASN A 203 1.02 -8.62 -6.02
C ASN A 203 -0.41 -8.18 -6.40
N HIS A 204 -1.39 -8.40 -5.53
CA HIS A 204 -2.77 -7.99 -5.75
C HIS A 204 -2.93 -6.47 -5.63
N ARG A 205 -2.25 -5.84 -4.68
CA ARG A 205 -2.23 -4.38 -4.54
C ARG A 205 -1.67 -3.69 -5.78
N ALA A 206 -0.57 -4.20 -6.33
CA ALA A 206 0.01 -3.73 -7.59
C ALA A 206 -0.96 -3.84 -8.78
N PHE A 207 -1.77 -4.90 -8.80
CA PHE A 207 -2.84 -5.04 -9.80
C PHE A 207 -3.95 -3.99 -9.60
N LEU A 208 -4.36 -3.70 -8.35
CA LEU A 208 -5.34 -2.66 -8.06
C LEU A 208 -4.83 -1.25 -8.42
N GLU A 209 -3.54 -0.99 -8.23
CA GLU A 209 -2.89 0.27 -8.65
C GLU A 209 -2.95 0.42 -10.18
N ALA A 210 -2.62 -0.63 -10.94
CA ALA A 210 -2.74 -0.63 -12.39
C ALA A 210 -4.19 -0.45 -12.86
N LEU A 211 -5.16 -1.08 -12.18
CA LEU A 211 -6.59 -0.87 -12.46
C LEU A 211 -7.02 0.57 -12.20
N CYS A 212 -6.59 1.16 -11.09
CA CYS A 212 -6.89 2.55 -10.75
C CYS A 212 -6.35 3.50 -11.83
N MET A 213 -5.08 3.32 -12.23
CA MET A 213 -4.47 4.06 -13.32
C MET A 213 -5.27 3.93 -14.62
N GLY A 214 -5.62 2.71 -15.03
CA GLY A 214 -6.35 2.49 -16.27
C GLY A 214 -7.76 3.07 -16.26
N SER A 215 -8.46 3.03 -15.12
CA SER A 215 -9.76 3.69 -14.96
C SER A 215 -9.64 5.21 -15.12
N VAL A 216 -8.64 5.83 -14.49
CA VAL A 216 -8.37 7.27 -14.62
C VAL A 216 -8.06 7.66 -16.06
N LEU A 217 -7.23 6.86 -16.76
CA LEU A 217 -6.90 7.11 -18.16
C LEU A 217 -8.15 7.02 -19.05
N ARG A 218 -9.00 6.01 -18.84
CA ARG A 218 -10.24 5.82 -19.60
C ARG A 218 -11.22 6.98 -19.39
N GLU A 219 -11.35 7.46 -18.15
CA GLU A 219 -12.19 8.61 -17.83
C GLU A 219 -11.66 9.91 -18.46
N ALA A 220 -10.35 10.13 -18.41
CA ALA A 220 -9.71 11.30 -19.03
C ALA A 220 -9.94 11.34 -20.55
N SER A 221 -9.82 10.21 -21.22
CA SER A 221 -10.13 10.11 -22.65
C SER A 221 -11.61 10.23 -22.96
N ALA A 222 -12.49 9.67 -22.12
CA ALA A 222 -13.94 9.82 -22.30
C ALA A 222 -14.41 11.27 -22.12
N ALA A 223 -13.71 12.05 -21.29
CA ALA A 223 -13.95 13.48 -21.12
C ALA A 223 -13.39 14.34 -22.27
N ALA A 224 -12.51 13.80 -23.12
CA ALA A 224 -11.99 14.52 -24.28
C ALA A 224 -13.05 14.61 -25.38
N THR A 225 -13.58 15.82 -25.61
CA THR A 225 -14.69 16.04 -26.56
C THR A 225 -14.22 16.46 -27.95
N THR A 226 -12.99 16.96 -28.05
CA THR A 226 -12.40 17.40 -29.31
C THR A 226 -11.13 16.62 -29.64
N ALA A 227 -10.76 16.56 -30.92
CA ALA A 227 -9.51 15.93 -31.35
C ALA A 227 -8.27 16.59 -30.72
N ALA A 228 -8.34 17.89 -30.38
CA ALA A 228 -7.27 18.59 -29.68
C ALA A 228 -7.16 18.14 -28.22
N ASP A 229 -8.29 17.93 -27.53
CA ASP A 229 -8.31 17.41 -26.16
C ASP A 229 -7.72 15.98 -26.12
N SER A 230 -8.08 15.14 -27.10
CA SER A 230 -7.55 13.79 -27.20
C SER A 230 -6.02 13.78 -27.45
N ASP A 231 -5.51 14.65 -28.32
CA ASP A 231 -4.06 14.80 -28.56
C ASP A 231 -3.35 15.33 -27.32
N GLN A 232 -3.98 16.23 -26.54
CA GLN A 232 -3.43 16.72 -25.29
C GLN A 232 -3.34 15.61 -24.22
N VAL A 233 -4.39 14.81 -24.06
CA VAL A 233 -4.39 13.65 -23.17
C VAL A 233 -3.31 12.65 -23.59
N ALA A 234 -3.22 12.35 -24.89
CA ALA A 234 -2.22 11.41 -25.41
C ALA A 234 -0.77 11.88 -25.19
N ARG A 235 -0.53 13.19 -25.17
CA ARG A 235 0.80 13.79 -24.95
C ARG A 235 1.12 14.10 -23.49
N ASP A 236 0.16 13.95 -22.58
CA ASP A 236 0.42 14.21 -21.16
C ASP A 236 1.44 13.19 -20.62
N PRO A 237 2.63 13.63 -20.14
CA PRO A 237 3.65 12.72 -19.62
C PRO A 237 3.16 11.85 -18.46
N LEU A 238 2.22 12.35 -17.66
CA LEU A 238 1.64 11.61 -16.54
C LEU A 238 0.83 10.42 -17.03
N PHE A 239 0.03 10.62 -18.08
CA PHE A 239 -0.79 9.55 -18.66
C PHE A 239 0.05 8.55 -19.44
N ALA A 240 1.09 9.02 -20.14
CA ALA A 240 2.07 8.15 -20.77
C ALA A 240 2.79 7.25 -19.75
N ARG A 241 3.19 7.80 -18.59
CA ARG A 241 3.80 7.02 -17.49
C ARG A 241 2.85 5.99 -16.93
N ALA A 242 1.60 6.36 -16.63
CA ALA A 242 0.59 5.42 -16.14
C ALA A 242 0.35 4.27 -17.12
N LYS A 243 0.27 4.56 -18.43
CA LYS A 243 0.17 3.54 -19.49
C LYS A 243 1.41 2.62 -19.52
N SER A 244 2.60 3.17 -19.30
CA SER A 244 3.84 2.40 -19.19
C SER A 244 3.83 1.47 -17.98
N ASP A 245 3.37 1.94 -16.82
CA ASP A 245 3.27 1.13 -15.60
C ASP A 245 2.28 -0.03 -15.77
N ILE A 246 1.11 0.20 -16.39
CA ILE A 246 0.15 -0.86 -16.69
C ILE A 246 0.76 -1.90 -17.64
N ASN A 247 1.47 -1.47 -18.68
CA ASN A 247 2.16 -2.38 -19.59
C ASN A 247 3.24 -3.21 -18.88
N ARG A 248 4.02 -2.58 -17.99
CA ARG A 248 5.01 -3.28 -17.17
C ARG A 248 4.35 -4.31 -16.27
N MET A 249 3.21 -3.98 -15.68
CA MET A 249 2.42 -4.88 -14.86
C MET A 249 1.90 -6.08 -15.66
N ILE A 250 1.42 -5.86 -16.89
CA ILE A 250 1.01 -6.92 -17.83
C ILE A 250 2.19 -7.85 -18.14
N GLN A 251 3.38 -7.30 -18.42
CA GLN A 251 4.57 -8.11 -18.71
C GLN A 251 4.92 -9.02 -17.52
N ILE A 252 4.97 -8.47 -16.30
CA ILE A 252 5.23 -9.25 -15.09
C ILE A 252 4.18 -10.35 -14.93
N MET A 253 2.89 -10.02 -15.07
CA MET A 253 1.82 -11.00 -14.93
C MET A 253 1.83 -12.10 -16.00
N ARG A 254 2.28 -11.80 -17.23
CA ARG A 254 2.50 -12.84 -18.26
C ARG A 254 3.58 -13.82 -17.82
N MET A 255 4.74 -13.32 -17.39
CA MET A 255 5.82 -14.16 -16.85
C MET A 255 5.39 -14.94 -15.59
N MET A 256 4.45 -14.41 -14.81
CA MET A 256 3.85 -15.10 -13.66
C MET A 256 2.82 -16.16 -14.04
N GLY A 257 2.21 -16.04 -15.22
CA GLY A 257 1.20 -16.96 -15.75
C GLY A 257 1.75 -18.10 -16.60
N GLU A 258 3.02 -18.03 -17.00
CA GLU A 258 3.72 -19.03 -17.83
C GLU A 258 4.24 -20.24 -17.02
N GLY A 259 4.46 -21.36 -17.70
CA GLY A 259 5.02 -22.61 -17.14
C GLY A 259 3.99 -23.54 -16.49
N GLU A 260 4.43 -24.74 -16.10
CA GLU A 260 3.56 -25.77 -15.49
C GLU A 260 2.95 -25.34 -14.14
N GLN A 261 3.60 -24.41 -13.44
CA GLN A 261 3.12 -23.82 -12.18
C GLN A 261 2.61 -22.38 -12.37
N GLY A 262 2.29 -22.00 -13.61
CA GLY A 262 1.83 -20.65 -13.96
C GLY A 262 0.52 -20.27 -13.29
N SER A 263 0.46 -19.07 -12.71
CA SER A 263 -0.70 -18.58 -11.97
C SER A 263 -1.89 -18.27 -12.90
N GLU A 264 -3.02 -18.99 -12.72
CA GLU A 264 -4.29 -18.66 -13.38
C GLU A 264 -4.75 -17.23 -13.07
N VAL A 265 -4.57 -16.79 -11.81
CA VAL A 265 -4.90 -15.44 -11.38
C VAL A 265 -4.09 -14.41 -12.17
N ALA A 266 -2.81 -14.68 -12.44
CA ALA A 266 -1.98 -13.79 -13.24
C ALA A 266 -2.48 -13.70 -14.69
N ARG A 267 -2.86 -14.84 -15.31
CA ARG A 267 -3.46 -14.88 -16.65
C ARG A 267 -4.76 -14.08 -16.74
N THR A 268 -5.67 -14.23 -15.78
CA THR A 268 -6.89 -13.42 -15.71
C THR A 268 -6.57 -11.94 -15.61
N ARG A 269 -5.60 -11.55 -14.77
CA ARG A 269 -5.21 -10.14 -14.60
C ARG A 269 -4.61 -9.56 -15.89
N VAL A 270 -3.85 -10.34 -16.65
CA VAL A 270 -3.35 -9.93 -17.98
C VAL A 270 -4.51 -9.59 -18.90
N THR A 271 -5.53 -10.44 -18.99
CA THR A 271 -6.71 -10.19 -19.82
C THR A 271 -7.39 -8.89 -19.39
N VAL A 272 -7.69 -8.74 -18.10
CA VAL A 272 -8.36 -7.53 -17.57
C VAL A 272 -7.58 -6.25 -17.88
N LEU A 273 -6.27 -6.22 -17.61
CA LEU A 273 -5.45 -5.03 -17.87
C LEU A 273 -5.28 -4.76 -19.38
N SER A 274 -5.20 -5.81 -20.20
CA SER A 274 -5.07 -5.65 -21.66
C SER A 274 -6.37 -5.09 -22.26
N GLU A 275 -7.52 -5.58 -21.83
CA GLU A 275 -8.83 -5.04 -22.23
C GLU A 275 -9.00 -3.59 -21.79
N LEU A 276 -8.53 -3.25 -20.60
CA LEU A 276 -8.55 -1.89 -20.09
C LEU A 276 -7.76 -0.93 -20.97
N LEU A 277 -6.61 -1.35 -21.51
CA LEU A 277 -5.77 -0.56 -22.42
C LEU A 277 -6.26 -0.52 -23.87
N CYS A 278 -6.93 -1.58 -24.34
CA CYS A 278 -7.42 -1.70 -25.72
C CYS A 278 -8.82 -1.11 -25.93
N SER A 279 -9.51 -0.68 -24.87
CA SER A 279 -10.79 -0.02 -24.98
C SER A 279 -10.65 1.23 -25.87
N PRO A 280 -11.57 1.49 -26.83
CA PRO A 280 -11.47 2.58 -27.81
C PRO A 280 -11.52 4.00 -27.21
N ALA A 281 -11.46 4.11 -25.89
CA ALA A 281 -11.32 5.33 -25.12
C ALA A 281 -9.87 5.53 -24.62
N LEU A 282 -8.83 5.07 -25.32
CA LEU A 282 -7.40 5.26 -24.95
C LEU A 282 -6.47 5.38 -26.17
#